data_AF-A0A2V9YV89-F1
#
_entry.id   AF-A0A2V9YV89-F1
#
_cell.length_a   1.000
_cell.length_b   1.000
_cell.length_c   1.000
_cell.angle_alpha   90.00
_cell.angle_beta   90.00
_cell.angle_gamma   90.00
#
_symmetry.space_group_name_H-M   'P 1'
#
loop_
_entity.id
_entity.type
_entity.pdbx_description
1 polymer ?
#
loop_
_entity_poly.entity_id
_entity_poly.type
_entity_poly.pdbx_seq_one_letter_code
_entity_poly.pdbx_strand_id
1 'polypeptide(L)'
;MMPLLSNPAYTPQPQDIAYSSDAFREFMQIRYSSGLFRMPTFGEVQQNLTFLNTGQNQIPGLIVMKLDANGRDYGPYAGILVIFNATNQQVTFTDASLEGTHLHLHPVEQTSSDTLTRQSTFNSKEGAAIVSAVTTAVFVSEAK
;
A
#
# COMPACT_ATOMS: atom_id res chain seq x y z
N MET A 1 3.65 -32.45 -10.06
CA MET A 1 4.46 -31.78 -9.01
C MET A 1 5.96 -31.98 -9.20
N MET A 2 6.43 -33.19 -9.54
CA MET A 2 7.85 -33.48 -9.81
C MET A 2 8.61 -32.42 -10.64
N PRO A 3 8.11 -31.92 -11.79
CA PRO A 3 8.87 -30.95 -12.60
C PRO A 3 9.03 -29.57 -11.93
N LEU A 4 8.17 -29.20 -10.97
CA LEU A 4 8.31 -27.96 -10.22
C LEU A 4 9.31 -28.13 -9.08
N LEU A 5 9.23 -29.24 -8.33
CA LEU A 5 10.09 -29.48 -7.17
C LEU A 5 11.57 -29.73 -7.54
N SER A 6 11.82 -30.23 -8.75
CA SER A 6 13.19 -30.47 -9.25
C SER A 6 13.84 -29.23 -9.84
N ASN A 7 13.13 -28.11 -9.99
CA ASN A 7 13.68 -26.91 -10.58
C ASN A 7 14.47 -26.09 -9.54
N PRO A 8 15.82 -25.99 -9.64
CA PRO A 8 16.62 -25.28 -8.65
C PRO A 8 16.31 -23.78 -8.59
N ALA A 9 15.76 -23.19 -9.66
CA ALA A 9 15.34 -21.78 -9.66
C ALA A 9 14.19 -21.47 -8.69
N TYR A 10 13.50 -22.47 -8.14
CA TYR A 10 12.45 -22.28 -7.13
C TYR A 10 12.94 -22.51 -5.69
N THR A 11 14.23 -22.79 -5.50
CA THR A 11 14.82 -22.90 -4.16
C THR A 11 15.24 -21.51 -3.67
N PRO A 12 14.56 -20.93 -2.66
CA PRO A 12 14.92 -19.61 -2.14
C PRO A 12 16.32 -19.64 -1.53
N GLN A 13 17.12 -18.65 -1.87
CA GLN A 13 18.45 -18.44 -1.31
C GLN A 13 18.36 -17.68 0.02
N PRO A 14 19.41 -17.69 0.86
CA PRO A 14 19.40 -16.96 2.13
C PRO A 14 19.03 -15.48 2.00
N GLN A 15 19.44 -14.81 0.91
CA GLN A 15 19.05 -13.42 0.65
C GLN A 15 17.54 -13.22 0.40
N ASP A 16 16.88 -14.18 -0.24
CA ASP A 16 15.44 -14.12 -0.54
C ASP A 16 14.63 -14.27 0.75
N ILE A 17 15.11 -15.14 1.65
CA ILE A 17 14.53 -15.36 2.98
C ILE A 17 14.71 -14.11 3.85
N ALA A 18 15.91 -13.53 3.85
CA ALA A 18 16.19 -12.30 4.58
C ALA A 18 15.32 -11.13 4.08
N TYR A 19 15.26 -10.94 2.77
CA TYR A 19 14.39 -9.96 2.12
C TYR A 19 12.92 -10.14 2.53
N SER A 20 12.42 -11.37 2.49
CA SER A 20 11.04 -11.67 2.87
C SER A 20 10.76 -11.37 4.35
N SER A 21 11.72 -11.64 5.24
CA SER A 21 11.62 -11.31 6.66
C SER A 21 11.58 -9.79 6.88
N ASP A 22 12.42 -9.03 6.18
CA ASP A 22 12.47 -7.57 6.32
C ASP A 22 11.20 -6.92 5.77
N ALA A 23 10.72 -7.34 4.60
CA ALA A 23 9.45 -6.89 4.04
C ALA A 23 8.26 -7.22 4.96
N PHE A 24 8.25 -8.39 5.60
CA PHE A 24 7.19 -8.74 6.56
C PHE A 24 7.22 -7.83 7.80
N ARG A 25 8.41 -7.55 8.34
CA ARG A 25 8.58 -6.62 9.47
C ARG A 25 8.13 -5.21 9.10
N GLU A 26 8.41 -4.79 7.87
CA GLU A 26 7.97 -3.51 7.31
C GLU A 26 6.45 -3.37 7.39
N PHE A 27 5.70 -4.34 6.85
CA PHE A 27 4.24 -4.33 6.90
C PHE A 27 3.69 -4.36 8.33
N MET A 28 4.36 -5.06 9.25
CA MET A 28 3.97 -5.05 10.66
C MET A 28 4.18 -3.68 11.30
N GLN A 29 5.29 -2.99 11.01
CA GLN A 29 5.54 -1.63 11.49
C GLN A 29 4.48 -0.65 10.96
N ILE A 30 4.15 -0.73 9.67
CA ILE A 30 3.09 0.10 9.06
C ILE A 30 1.72 -0.22 9.69
N ARG A 31 1.37 -1.49 9.87
CA ARG A 31 0.10 -1.88 10.50
C ARG A 31 -0.05 -1.30 11.92
N TYR A 32 1.04 -1.18 12.67
CA TYR A 32 1.03 -0.64 14.02
C TYR A 32 1.24 0.88 14.10
N SER A 33 1.64 1.54 13.01
CA SER A 33 1.85 3.01 12.97
C SER A 33 0.55 3.80 13.08
N SER A 34 -0.60 3.19 12.73
CA SER A 34 -1.91 3.82 12.82
C SER A 34 -2.99 2.88 13.35
N GLY A 35 -3.96 3.44 14.07
CA GLY A 35 -5.21 2.80 14.45
C GLY A 35 -6.14 2.53 13.26
N LEU A 36 -6.00 3.24 12.14
CA LEU A 36 -6.83 3.05 10.95
C LEU A 36 -6.72 1.63 10.37
N PHE A 37 -5.56 0.98 10.51
CA PHE A 37 -5.36 -0.42 10.09
C PHE A 37 -6.00 -1.46 11.02
N ARG A 38 -6.48 -1.03 12.19
CA ARG A 38 -6.87 -1.89 13.32
C ARG A 38 -8.15 -1.39 14.00
N MET A 39 -9.06 -0.79 13.24
CA MET A 39 -10.34 -0.31 13.75
C MET A 39 -11.12 -1.44 14.45
N PRO A 40 -11.48 -1.30 15.74
CA PRO A 40 -12.09 -2.37 16.53
C PRO A 40 -13.56 -2.66 16.18
N THR A 41 -14.27 -1.74 15.52
CA THR A 41 -15.71 -1.89 15.31
C THR A 41 -16.11 -1.84 13.84
N PHE A 42 -17.20 -2.55 13.50
CA PHE A 42 -17.81 -2.51 12.17
C PHE A 42 -18.22 -1.09 11.75
N GLY A 43 -18.77 -0.29 12.69
CA GLY A 43 -19.20 1.08 12.41
C GLY A 43 -18.05 2.00 12.02
N GLU A 44 -16.88 1.85 12.65
CA GLU A 44 -15.68 2.58 12.25
C GLU A 44 -15.19 2.15 10.87
N VAL A 45 -15.14 0.83 10.61
CA VAL A 45 -14.75 0.32 9.29
C VAL A 45 -15.66 0.87 8.20
N GLN A 46 -16.98 0.84 8.38
CA GLN A 46 -17.93 1.37 7.39
C GLN A 46 -17.76 2.87 7.13
N GLN A 47 -17.35 3.65 8.12
CA GLN A 47 -17.21 5.10 8.00
C GLN A 47 -15.87 5.50 7.37
N ASN A 48 -14.82 4.73 7.63
CA ASN A 48 -13.45 5.15 7.36
C ASN A 48 -12.80 4.38 6.21
N LEU A 49 -13.29 3.21 5.81
CA LEU A 49 -12.71 2.40 4.74
C LEU A 49 -13.49 2.53 3.43
N THR A 50 -12.80 2.87 2.35
CA THR A 50 -13.32 2.88 0.98
C THR A 50 -12.35 2.18 0.03
N PHE A 51 -12.86 1.47 -0.98
CA PHE A 51 -12.05 0.96 -2.09
C PHE A 51 -12.34 1.75 -3.37
N LEU A 52 -11.29 2.23 -4.05
CA LEU A 52 -11.44 3.15 -5.19
C LEU A 52 -11.43 2.44 -6.56
N ASN A 53 -10.51 1.50 -6.78
CA ASN A 53 -10.42 0.73 -8.03
C ASN A 53 -11.51 -0.36 -8.10
N THR A 54 -12.74 0.03 -8.45
CA THR A 54 -13.92 -0.85 -8.45
C THR A 54 -14.76 -0.73 -9.74
N GLY A 55 -15.72 -1.63 -9.91
CA GLY A 55 -16.62 -1.63 -11.07
C GLY A 55 -16.05 -2.27 -12.33
N GLN A 56 -16.75 -2.13 -13.45
CA GLN A 56 -16.40 -2.79 -14.71
C GLN A 56 -15.12 -2.25 -15.35
N ASN A 57 -14.75 -1.01 -15.03
CA ASN A 57 -13.58 -0.32 -15.57
C ASN A 57 -12.37 -0.38 -14.63
N GLN A 58 -12.41 -1.23 -13.59
CA GLN A 58 -11.29 -1.41 -12.68
C GLN A 58 -10.03 -1.86 -13.44
N ILE A 59 -8.87 -1.42 -12.98
CA ILE A 59 -7.56 -1.93 -13.43
C ILE A 59 -7.39 -3.35 -12.86
N PRO A 60 -7.30 -4.40 -13.69
CA PRO A 60 -7.15 -5.77 -13.18
C PRO A 60 -5.85 -5.95 -12.40
N GLY A 61 -5.93 -6.67 -11.26
CA GLY A 61 -4.77 -6.94 -10.41
C GLY A 61 -4.34 -5.77 -9.51
N LEU A 62 -5.14 -4.71 -9.43
CA LEU A 62 -4.90 -3.56 -8.57
C LEU A 62 -6.00 -3.47 -7.48
N ILE A 63 -5.60 -3.33 -6.22
CA ILE A 63 -6.52 -2.96 -5.13
C ILE A 63 -6.07 -1.62 -4.59
N VAL A 64 -7.01 -0.67 -4.51
CA VAL A 64 -6.76 0.66 -3.94
C VAL A 64 -7.67 0.85 -2.74
N MET A 65 -7.06 0.80 -1.56
CA MET A 65 -7.71 0.94 -0.27
C MET A 65 -7.44 2.33 0.30
N LYS A 66 -8.50 3.08 0.58
CA LYS A 66 -8.44 4.40 1.20
C LYS A 66 -9.03 4.32 2.61
N LEU A 67 -8.29 4.86 3.58
CA LEU A 67 -8.67 4.96 4.98
C LEU A 67 -8.66 6.44 5.38
N ASP A 68 -9.76 6.95 5.92
CA ASP A 68 -9.86 8.34 6.40
C ASP A 68 -10.19 8.36 7.89
N ALA A 69 -9.49 9.20 8.66
CA ALA A 69 -9.73 9.35 10.08
C ALA A 69 -11.07 10.04 10.41
N ASN A 70 -11.65 10.77 9.45
CA ASN A 70 -12.91 11.52 9.61
C ASN A 70 -12.93 12.39 10.88
N GLY A 71 -11.79 12.99 11.22
CA GLY A 71 -11.62 13.86 12.39
C GLY A 71 -11.50 13.14 13.74
N ARG A 72 -11.43 11.80 13.76
CA ARG A 72 -11.12 11.04 14.98
C ARG A 72 -9.63 10.78 15.11
N ASP A 73 -9.19 10.48 16.33
CA ASP A 73 -7.81 10.13 16.61
C ASP A 73 -7.54 8.64 16.36
N TYR A 74 -6.69 8.36 15.36
CA TYR A 74 -6.14 7.03 15.08
C TYR A 74 -4.61 7.06 15.06
N GLY A 75 -3.99 8.01 15.76
CA GLY A 75 -2.55 8.26 15.72
C GLY A 75 -2.18 9.37 14.71
N PRO A 76 -0.99 9.29 14.09
CA PRO A 76 -0.37 10.44 13.43
C PRO A 76 -1.00 10.81 12.08
N TYR A 77 -1.81 9.93 11.48
CA TYR A 77 -2.27 10.10 10.09
C TYR A 77 -3.77 10.39 10.02
N ALA A 78 -4.14 11.43 9.26
CA ALA A 78 -5.53 11.76 8.95
C ALA A 78 -6.08 10.95 7.77
N GLY A 79 -5.22 10.49 6.87
CA GLY A 79 -5.60 9.70 5.71
C GLY A 79 -4.49 8.73 5.31
N ILE A 80 -4.88 7.56 4.83
CA ILE A 80 -3.98 6.52 4.34
C ILE A 80 -4.52 5.97 3.03
N LEU A 81 -3.67 5.89 2.02
CA LEU A 81 -3.95 5.23 0.75
C LEU A 81 -3.00 4.04 0.59
N VAL A 82 -3.54 2.84 0.50
CA VAL A 82 -2.76 1.62 0.23
C VAL A 82 -3.08 1.13 -1.17
N ILE A 83 -2.03 0.91 -1.94
CA ILE A 83 -2.12 0.37 -3.30
C ILE A 83 -1.42 -0.96 -3.34
N PHE A 84 -2.18 -2.02 -3.59
CA PHE A 84 -1.65 -3.35 -3.86
C PHE A 84 -1.61 -3.56 -5.37
N ASN A 85 -0.43 -3.41 -5.97
CA ASN A 85 -0.21 -3.71 -7.39
C ASN A 85 0.31 -5.14 -7.54
N ALA A 86 -0.58 -6.08 -7.85
CA ALA A 86 -0.23 -7.48 -8.11
C ALA A 86 0.08 -7.75 -9.59
N THR A 87 0.16 -6.71 -10.43
CA THR A 87 0.50 -6.84 -11.85
C THR A 87 2.01 -6.90 -12.05
N ASN A 88 2.44 -7.37 -13.22
CA ASN A 88 3.85 -7.40 -13.63
C ASN A 88 4.29 -6.08 -14.29
N GLN A 89 3.51 -5.01 -14.19
CA GLN A 89 3.81 -3.69 -14.75
C GLN A 89 3.65 -2.58 -13.71
N GLN A 90 4.33 -1.47 -13.93
CA GLN A 90 4.05 -0.24 -13.19
C GLN A 90 2.63 0.22 -13.51
N VAL A 91 1.92 0.68 -12.49
CA VAL A 91 0.56 1.20 -12.62
C VAL A 91 0.54 2.64 -12.15
N THR A 92 -0.12 3.49 -12.92
CA THR A 92 -0.58 4.81 -12.48
C THR A 92 -2.07 4.70 -12.19
N PHE A 93 -2.46 4.93 -10.94
CA PHE A 93 -3.85 5.01 -10.52
C PHE A 93 -4.22 6.47 -10.27
N THR A 94 -5.33 6.92 -10.84
CA THR A 94 -5.81 8.31 -10.73
C THR A 94 -7.26 8.31 -10.28
N ASP A 95 -7.56 9.13 -9.28
CA ASP A 95 -8.93 9.32 -8.78
C ASP A 95 -9.13 10.76 -8.31
N ALA A 96 -10.18 11.42 -8.79
CA ALA A 96 -10.46 12.82 -8.48
C ALA A 96 -10.69 13.07 -6.98
N SER A 97 -11.12 12.06 -6.22
CA SER A 97 -11.29 12.17 -4.75
C SER A 97 -9.96 12.23 -3.98
N LEU A 98 -8.84 12.03 -4.66
CA LEU A 98 -7.48 12.14 -4.12
C LEU A 98 -6.81 13.48 -4.47
N GLU A 99 -7.41 14.30 -5.33
CA GLU A 99 -6.87 15.61 -5.70
C GLU A 99 -6.79 16.54 -4.48
N GLY A 100 -5.70 17.30 -4.39
CA GLY A 100 -5.44 18.23 -3.29
C GLY A 100 -5.09 17.56 -1.96
N THR A 101 -5.07 16.23 -1.88
CA THR A 101 -4.61 15.53 -0.67
C THR A 101 -3.09 15.63 -0.54
N HIS A 102 -2.60 15.79 0.69
CA HIS A 102 -1.16 15.88 0.98
C HIS A 102 -0.56 14.51 1.32
N LEU A 103 -0.89 13.50 0.53
CA LEU A 103 -0.36 12.15 0.68
C LEU A 103 1.12 12.11 0.28
N HIS A 104 1.93 11.40 1.07
CA HIS A 104 3.33 11.10 0.77
C HIS A 104 3.63 9.64 1.17
N LEU A 105 4.68 9.05 0.59
CA LEU A 105 5.04 7.66 0.87
C LEU A 105 5.28 7.46 2.38
N HIS A 106 4.79 6.37 2.95
CA HIS A 106 4.91 6.10 4.38
C HIS A 106 6.39 6.12 4.81
N PRO A 107 6.75 6.75 5.95
CA PRO A 107 8.16 6.93 6.34
C PRO A 107 8.97 5.63 6.39
N VAL A 108 8.36 4.55 6.85
CA VAL A 108 8.96 3.20 6.83
C VAL A 108 9.35 2.77 5.40
N GLU A 109 8.45 2.94 4.43
CA GLU A 109 8.67 2.57 3.03
C GLU A 109 9.67 3.49 2.33
N GLN A 110 9.81 4.76 2.73
CA GLN A 110 10.87 5.65 2.24
C GLN A 110 12.28 5.11 2.53
N THR A 111 12.41 4.33 3.61
CA THR A 111 13.65 3.67 4.01
C THR A 111 13.66 2.16 3.76
N SER A 112 12.67 1.65 3.01
CA SER A 112 12.52 0.21 2.71
C SER A 112 13.82 -0.38 2.15
N SER A 113 14.10 -1.65 2.41
CA SER A 113 15.17 -2.37 1.69
C SER A 113 14.84 -2.57 0.21
N ASP A 114 13.57 -2.61 -0.16
CA ASP A 114 13.11 -2.75 -1.53
C ASP A 114 13.19 -1.42 -2.29
N THR A 115 13.98 -1.39 -3.36
CA THR A 115 14.13 -0.19 -4.20
C THR A 115 12.86 0.15 -4.96
N LEU A 116 12.03 -0.84 -5.32
CA LEU A 116 10.80 -0.61 -6.10
C LEU A 116 9.73 0.06 -5.27
N THR A 117 9.57 -0.36 -4.02
CA THR A 117 8.68 0.29 -3.05
C THR A 117 9.06 1.76 -2.83
N ARG A 118 10.36 2.07 -2.63
CA ARG A 118 10.87 3.45 -2.47
C ARG A 118 10.59 4.39 -3.66
N GLN A 119 10.39 3.84 -4.85
CA GLN A 119 10.12 4.61 -6.08
C GLN A 119 8.64 4.99 -6.23
N SER A 120 7.78 4.53 -5.33
CA SER A 120 6.35 4.86 -5.38
C SER A 120 6.14 6.35 -5.09
N THR A 121 5.33 7.01 -5.93
CA THR A 121 5.14 8.47 -5.85
C THR A 121 3.66 8.83 -5.88
N PHE A 122 3.33 10.01 -5.33
CA PHE A 122 1.99 10.57 -5.34
C PHE A 122 2.02 12.01 -5.86
N ASN A 123 1.16 12.31 -6.83
CA ASN A 123 0.92 13.65 -7.36
C ASN A 123 -0.41 14.18 -6.82
N SER A 124 -0.31 15.08 -5.83
CA SER A 124 -1.46 15.73 -5.20
C SER A 124 -2.33 16.51 -6.18
N LYS A 125 -1.74 17.15 -7.20
CA LYS A 125 -2.49 17.97 -8.16
C LYS A 125 -3.42 17.13 -9.02
N GLU A 126 -2.98 15.93 -9.37
CA GLU A 126 -3.71 15.02 -10.26
C GLU A 126 -4.46 13.93 -9.49
N GLY A 127 -4.27 13.80 -8.17
CA GLY A 127 -4.80 12.68 -7.40
C GLY A 127 -4.26 11.33 -7.90
N ALA A 128 -3.00 11.31 -8.34
CA ALA A 128 -2.41 10.19 -9.05
C ALA A 128 -1.29 9.53 -8.25
N ALA A 129 -1.34 8.22 -8.10
CA ALA A 129 -0.32 7.41 -7.46
C ALA A 129 0.37 6.50 -8.50
N ILE A 130 1.69 6.45 -8.47
CA ILE A 130 2.51 5.62 -9.36
C ILE A 130 3.19 4.54 -8.52
N VAL A 131 2.93 3.27 -8.83
CA VAL A 131 3.41 2.12 -8.07
C VAL A 131 4.01 1.06 -9.00
N SER A 132 5.22 0.62 -8.67
CA SER A 132 5.96 -0.38 -9.44
C SER A 132 5.24 -1.74 -9.50
N ALA A 133 5.68 -2.61 -10.41
CA ALA A 133 5.16 -3.98 -10.53
C ALA A 133 5.32 -4.76 -9.23
N VAL A 134 4.36 -5.63 -8.91
CA VAL A 134 4.39 -6.55 -7.75
C VAL A 134 4.82 -5.83 -6.45
N THR A 135 4.19 -4.69 -6.18
CA THR A 135 4.56 -3.78 -5.09
C THR A 135 3.31 -3.40 -4.30
N THR A 136 3.43 -3.33 -2.98
CA THR A 136 2.44 -2.65 -2.13
C THR A 136 3.05 -1.33 -1.70
N ALA A 137 2.32 -0.23 -1.93
CA ALA A 137 2.74 1.10 -1.51
C ALA A 137 1.69 1.72 -0.59
N VAL A 138 2.15 2.32 0.50
CA VAL A 138 1.33 2.98 1.50
C VAL A 138 1.67 4.47 1.50
N PHE A 139 0.69 5.31 1.19
CA PHE A 139 0.81 6.75 1.28
C PHE A 139 0.00 7.25 2.47
N VAL A 140 0.50 8.27 3.17
CA VAL A 140 -0.11 8.83 4.37
C VAL A 140 -0.19 10.36 4.29
N SER A 141 -1.19 10.94 4.93
CA SER A 141 -1.28 12.36 5.19
C SER A 141 -1.31 12.59 6.70
N GLU A 142 -0.57 13.60 7.16
CA GLU A 142 -0.46 13.92 8.58
C GLU A 142 -1.80 14.43 9.14
N ALA A 143 -2.09 14.07 10.40
CA ALA A 143 -3.14 14.71 11.17
C ALA A 143 -2.79 16.20 11.40
N LYS A 144 -3.83 17.06 11.37
CA LYS A 144 -3.68 18.49 11.66
C LYS A 144 -3.48 18.76 13.15
#